data_AF-A0A068VJT8-F1
#
_entry.id   AF-A0A068VJT8-F1
#
_cell.length_a   1.000
_cell.length_b   1.000
_cell.length_c   1.000
_cell.angle_alpha   90.00
_cell.angle_beta   90.00
_cell.angle_gamma   90.00
#
_symmetry.space_group_name_H-M   'P 1'
#
loop_
_entity.id
_entity.type
_entity.pdbx_description
1 polymer ?
#
loop_
_entity_poly.entity_id
_entity_poly.type
_entity_poly.pdbx_seq_one_letter_code
_entity_poly.pdbx_strand_id
1 'polypeptide(L)'
;MEHGNFKSIYAWSSVVASLFYCYFIPARIPKGFLRLVSLLPVFCHFTVLPMYMPSIFFRGVSTLFITWLANSKLLLFAFGQGPLAWAQSQSLHIFIASAALPIRAKRADDSNPSSSKKKVPFLNLGTEILALSVLLALAAKYRETAHPLVLQADYCCVIFLLVDVLVAFSSSVVRAMVGLELEPPSNAPYASTSLQDFWGKRWNLTVTNTLRLSVYKPVRSVSAGVVGNRWAALPAFFATFLVSGLMHELIYYYVSRAKPSWEVTWFFILHGICVMIELVIKRGLKGKREMPWFISGPLTMGFVIITSFWLFFPPLMKSGADEMVLEEFRSLCESWKGRLGTLSPNILSPNLS
;
A
#
# COMPACT_ATOMS: atom_id res chain seq x y z
N MET A 1 13.70 18.07 -17.44
CA MET A 1 13.72 16.66 -17.00
C MET A 1 14.96 16.31 -16.16
N GLU A 2 16.16 16.80 -16.48
CA GLU A 2 17.40 16.46 -15.74
C GLU A 2 17.39 16.82 -14.25
N HIS A 3 16.92 18.02 -13.87
CA HIS A 3 16.87 18.44 -12.47
C HIS A 3 15.89 17.61 -11.61
N GLY A 4 14.82 17.10 -12.21
CA GLY A 4 13.85 16.22 -11.54
C GLY A 4 14.40 14.82 -11.29
N ASN A 5 15.14 14.27 -12.27
CA ASN A 5 15.79 12.97 -12.13
C ASN A 5 16.87 13.00 -11.03
N PHE A 6 17.65 14.08 -10.94
CA PHE A 6 18.67 14.23 -9.90
C PHE A 6 18.08 14.22 -8.48
N LYS A 7 16.97 14.94 -8.25
CA LYS A 7 16.27 14.95 -6.96
C LYS A 7 15.76 13.57 -6.56
N SER A 8 15.17 12.83 -7.51
CA SER A 8 14.71 11.46 -7.27
C SER A 8 15.86 10.51 -6.94
N ILE A 9 16.98 10.59 -7.66
CA ILE A 9 18.18 9.76 -7.39
C ILE A 9 18.73 10.07 -5.99
N TYR A 10 18.88 11.35 -5.66
CA TYR A 10 19.34 11.76 -4.33
C TYR A 10 18.42 11.23 -3.23
N ALA A 11 17.11 11.38 -3.40
CA ALA A 11 16.12 10.90 -2.46
C ALA A 11 16.21 9.38 -2.25
N TRP A 12 16.27 8.57 -3.31
CA TRP A 12 16.45 7.12 -3.18
C TRP A 12 17.81 6.73 -2.57
N SER A 13 18.89 7.43 -2.92
CA SER A 13 20.20 7.20 -2.31
C SER A 13 20.21 7.50 -0.80
N SER A 14 19.47 8.53 -0.37
CA SER A 14 19.34 8.89 1.04
C SER A 14 18.54 7.84 1.83
N VAL A 15 17.56 7.18 1.20
CA VAL A 15 16.85 6.04 1.80
C VAL A 15 17.81 4.90 2.05
N VAL A 16 18.60 4.54 1.04
CA VAL A 16 19.61 3.48 1.17
C VAL A 16 20.60 3.83 2.28
N ALA A 17 21.18 5.04 2.28
CA ALA A 17 22.10 5.50 3.33
C ALA A 17 21.47 5.42 4.74
N SER A 18 20.20 5.79 4.89
CA SER A 18 19.48 5.69 6.16
C SER A 18 19.30 4.23 6.61
N LEU A 19 19.06 3.31 5.68
CA LEU A 19 18.94 1.88 6.00
C LEU A 19 20.30 1.26 6.35
N PHE A 20 21.39 1.71 5.72
CA PHE A 20 22.75 1.37 6.14
C PHE A 20 23.01 1.83 7.57
N TYR A 21 22.65 3.08 7.90
CA TYR A 21 22.73 3.59 9.27
C TYR A 21 21.96 2.69 10.24
N CYS A 22 20.70 2.35 9.93
CA CYS A 22 19.86 1.47 10.75
C CYS A 22 20.50 0.10 11.02
N TYR A 23 21.15 -0.48 10.01
CA TYR A 23 21.78 -1.79 10.12
C TYR A 23 23.07 -1.76 10.95
N PHE A 24 23.90 -0.72 10.83
CA PHE A 24 25.18 -0.68 11.53
C PHE A 24 25.07 -0.10 12.94
N ILE A 25 24.22 0.88 13.20
CA ILE A 25 24.19 1.58 14.49
C ILE A 25 23.02 1.10 15.36
N PRO A 26 21.73 1.38 15.05
CA PRO A 26 20.60 0.93 15.85
C PRO A 26 20.53 -0.58 16.08
N ALA A 27 20.99 -1.40 15.14
CA ALA A 27 21.03 -2.86 15.32
C ALA A 27 21.89 -3.29 16.51
N ARG A 28 22.98 -2.58 16.81
CA ARG A 28 23.89 -2.87 17.93
C ARG A 28 23.36 -2.38 19.28
N ILE A 29 22.40 -1.45 19.26
CA ILE A 29 21.77 -0.93 20.49
C ILE A 29 20.77 -1.97 21.01
N PRO A 30 20.69 -2.22 22.33
CA PRO A 30 19.67 -3.10 22.91
C PRO A 30 18.25 -2.72 22.50
N LYS A 31 17.39 -3.73 22.33
CA LYS A 31 15.96 -3.53 22.01
C LYS A 31 15.28 -2.67 23.07
N GLY A 32 14.42 -1.74 22.64
CA GLY A 32 13.65 -0.85 23.51
C GLY A 32 13.81 0.62 23.15
N PHE A 33 13.66 1.47 24.16
CA PHE A 33 13.54 2.92 23.99
C PHE A 33 14.79 3.57 23.37
N LEU A 34 16.00 3.17 23.78
CA LEU A 34 17.23 3.75 23.23
C LEU A 34 17.40 3.46 21.72
N ARG A 35 17.02 2.25 21.29
CA ARG A 35 16.99 1.91 19.87
C ARG A 35 15.97 2.77 19.13
N LEU A 36 14.79 3.01 19.72
CA LEU A 36 13.78 3.90 19.15
C LEU A 36 14.31 5.33 18.97
N VAL A 37 14.97 5.88 19.99
CA VAL A 37 15.55 7.23 19.93
C VAL A 37 16.59 7.35 18.82
N SER A 38 17.45 6.33 18.66
CA SER A 38 18.43 6.30 17.56
C SER A 38 17.80 6.27 16.16
N LEU A 39 16.56 5.81 16.03
CA LEU A 39 15.83 5.75 14.76
C LEU A 39 15.02 7.01 14.46
N LEU A 40 14.86 7.94 15.43
CA LEU A 40 14.08 9.17 15.24
C LEU A 40 14.53 10.01 14.03
N PRO A 41 15.85 10.24 13.79
CA PRO A 41 16.29 10.98 12.60
C PRO A 41 15.82 10.32 11.30
N VAL A 42 15.82 8.98 11.26
CA VAL A 42 15.38 8.21 10.08
C VAL A 42 13.87 8.32 9.90
N PHE A 43 13.08 8.26 10.98
CA PHE A 43 11.63 8.47 10.89
C PHE A 43 11.27 9.85 10.35
N CYS A 44 11.95 10.90 10.84
CA CYS A 44 11.76 12.26 10.34
C CYS A 44 12.13 12.35 8.86
N HIS A 45 13.30 11.83 8.48
CA HIS A 45 13.76 11.82 7.09
C HIS A 45 12.77 11.10 6.16
N PHE A 46 12.35 9.89 6.52
CA PHE A 46 11.39 9.09 5.75
C PHE A 46 10.00 9.73 5.66
N THR A 47 9.64 10.58 6.63
CA THR A 47 8.36 11.31 6.60
C THR A 47 8.42 12.48 5.63
N VAL A 48 9.51 13.24 5.59
CA VAL A 48 9.65 14.42 4.72
C VAL A 48 10.04 14.04 3.29
N LEU A 49 10.68 12.88 3.09
CA LEU A 49 11.19 12.41 1.79
C LEU A 49 10.22 12.61 0.60
N PRO A 50 8.92 12.24 0.67
CA PRO A 50 8.02 12.39 -0.47
C PRO A 50 7.87 13.85 -0.94
N MET A 51 8.03 14.84 -0.05
CA MET A 51 7.92 16.26 -0.43
C MET A 51 8.99 16.68 -1.46
N TYR A 52 10.15 16.03 -1.47
CA TYR A 52 11.25 16.34 -2.38
C TYR A 52 11.13 15.66 -3.74
N MET A 53 10.21 14.70 -3.89
CA MET A 53 10.01 13.96 -5.14
C MET A 53 9.18 14.80 -6.12
N PRO A 54 9.64 15.00 -7.38
CA PRO A 54 8.90 15.79 -8.36
C PRO A 54 7.72 15.03 -8.98
N SER A 55 7.87 13.72 -9.22
CA SER A 55 6.86 12.84 -9.82
C SER A 55 5.74 12.52 -8.83
N ILE A 56 4.48 12.53 -9.28
CA ILE A 56 3.34 12.13 -8.45
C ILE A 56 3.38 10.64 -8.13
N PHE A 57 3.83 9.82 -9.09
CA PHE A 57 3.99 8.39 -8.92
C PHE A 57 5.04 8.08 -7.84
N PHE A 58 6.23 8.69 -7.93
CA PHE A 58 7.28 8.48 -6.92
C PHE A 58 6.90 9.05 -5.55
N ARG A 59 6.10 10.12 -5.48
CA ARG A 59 5.50 10.60 -4.23
C ARG A 59 4.60 9.55 -3.60
N GLY A 60 3.67 8.97 -4.36
CA GLY A 60 2.78 7.91 -3.88
C GLY A 60 3.54 6.66 -3.41
N VAL A 61 4.47 6.16 -4.25
CA VAL A 61 5.26 4.97 -3.94
C VAL A 61 6.15 5.18 -2.72
N SER A 62 6.88 6.30 -2.64
CA SER A 62 7.73 6.60 -1.48
C SER A 62 6.92 6.77 -0.19
N THR A 63 5.74 7.38 -0.26
CA THR A 63 4.86 7.49 0.91
C THR A 63 4.39 6.12 1.40
N LEU A 64 3.92 5.26 0.49
CA LEU A 64 3.46 3.92 0.87
C LEU A 64 4.61 3.03 1.37
N PHE A 65 5.73 2.98 0.63
CA PHE A 65 6.80 2.02 0.92
C PHE A 65 7.72 2.51 2.04
N ILE A 66 8.08 3.79 2.03
CA ILE A 66 9.08 4.34 2.95
C ILE A 66 8.40 5.00 4.15
N THR A 67 7.57 6.01 3.93
CA THR A 67 6.93 6.76 5.02
C THR A 67 6.00 5.89 5.86
N TRP A 68 5.25 4.97 5.23
CA TRP A 68 4.33 4.09 5.94
C TRP A 68 4.98 2.76 6.33
N LEU A 69 5.30 1.91 5.34
CA LEU A 69 5.71 0.53 5.61
C LEU A 69 7.10 0.47 6.27
N ALA A 70 8.12 1.16 5.75
CA ALA A 70 9.47 1.10 6.31
C ALA A 70 9.52 1.69 7.72
N ASN A 71 8.89 2.85 7.97
CA ASN A 71 8.79 3.42 9.32
C ASN A 71 8.09 2.47 10.29
N SER A 72 6.98 1.84 9.89
CA SER A 72 6.26 0.89 10.74
C SER A 72 7.10 -0.35 11.06
N LYS A 73 7.87 -0.85 10.08
CA LYS A 73 8.80 -1.98 10.27
C LYS A 73 9.97 -1.60 11.16
N LEU A 74 10.54 -0.40 11.00
CA LEU A 74 11.61 0.13 11.83
C LEU A 74 11.14 0.38 13.27
N LEU A 75 9.90 0.82 13.46
CA LEU A 75 9.26 0.92 14.77
C LEU A 75 9.17 -0.45 15.45
N LEU A 76 8.73 -1.48 14.73
CA LEU A 76 8.71 -2.85 15.25
C LEU A 76 10.13 -3.36 15.57
N PHE A 77 11.09 -3.04 14.70
CA PHE A 77 12.51 -3.37 14.88
C PHE A 77 13.12 -2.74 16.14
N ALA A 78 12.68 -1.53 16.51
CA ALA A 78 13.09 -0.86 17.74
C ALA A 78 12.83 -1.74 18.98
N PHE A 79 11.73 -2.49 18.97
CA PHE A 79 11.31 -3.39 20.05
C PHE A 79 11.65 -4.86 19.80
N GLY A 80 12.46 -5.16 18.79
CA GLY A 80 12.85 -6.53 18.43
C GLY A 80 11.68 -7.37 17.89
N GLN A 81 10.69 -6.74 17.27
CA GLN A 81 9.52 -7.39 16.68
C GLN A 81 9.51 -7.25 15.16
N GLY A 82 8.65 -8.05 14.50
CA GLY A 82 8.42 -7.96 13.06
C GLY A 82 9.49 -8.63 12.20
N PRO A 83 9.39 -8.49 10.87
CA PRO A 83 10.27 -9.18 9.91
C PRO A 83 11.72 -8.69 9.98
N LEU A 84 11.94 -7.42 10.35
CA LEU A 84 13.28 -6.84 10.44
C LEU A 84 14.11 -7.36 11.61
N ALA A 85 13.48 -7.82 12.70
CA ALA A 85 14.19 -8.44 13.81
C ALA A 85 14.86 -9.76 13.40
N TRP A 86 14.25 -10.50 12.47
CA TRP A 86 14.87 -11.69 11.86
C TRP A 86 15.90 -11.31 10.81
N ALA A 87 15.62 -10.30 9.97
CA ALA A 87 16.57 -9.83 8.97
C ALA A 87 17.84 -9.20 9.55
N GLN A 88 17.84 -8.83 10.84
CA GLN A 88 19.02 -8.31 11.54
C GLN A 88 20.18 -9.32 11.55
N SER A 89 19.90 -10.62 11.68
CA SER A 89 20.93 -11.67 11.64
C SER A 89 21.32 -12.09 10.22
N GLN A 90 20.69 -11.50 9.21
CA GLN A 90 20.92 -11.77 7.79
C GLN A 90 21.87 -10.72 7.19
N SER A 91 22.20 -10.90 5.91
CA SER A 91 23.00 -9.97 5.12
C SER A 91 22.32 -8.59 4.96
N LEU A 92 23.15 -7.55 4.80
CA LEU A 92 22.71 -6.16 4.62
C LEU A 92 21.67 -5.97 3.51
N HIS A 93 21.82 -6.66 2.38
CA HIS A 93 20.88 -6.53 1.25
C HIS A 93 19.48 -7.08 1.59
N ILE A 94 19.41 -8.14 2.41
CA ILE A 94 18.14 -8.70 2.90
C ILE A 94 17.46 -7.71 3.85
N PHE A 95 18.23 -7.07 4.73
CA PHE A 95 17.71 -6.04 5.62
C PHE A 95 17.13 -4.85 4.85
N ILE A 96 17.87 -4.32 3.87
CA ILE A 96 17.44 -3.18 3.04
C ILE A 96 16.18 -3.55 2.25
N ALA A 97 16.16 -4.69 1.56
CA ALA A 97 15.00 -5.14 0.80
C ALA A 97 13.78 -5.36 1.72
N SER A 98 13.98 -5.96 2.89
CA SER A 98 12.92 -6.21 3.88
C SER A 98 12.36 -4.93 4.48
N ALA A 99 13.18 -3.89 4.63
CA ALA A 99 12.75 -2.61 5.14
C ALA A 99 11.98 -1.80 4.09
N ALA A 100 12.55 -1.66 2.89
CA ALA A 100 12.05 -0.77 1.84
C ALA A 100 10.87 -1.35 1.04
N LEU A 101 10.83 -2.67 0.81
CA LEU A 101 9.80 -3.28 -0.03
C LEU A 101 8.65 -3.84 0.80
N PRO A 102 7.44 -3.99 0.23
CA PRO A 102 6.27 -4.58 0.89
C PRO A 102 6.41 -6.10 1.09
N ILE A 103 7.46 -6.55 1.79
CA ILE A 103 7.77 -7.95 2.02
C ILE A 103 6.94 -8.56 3.14
N ARG A 104 6.30 -9.70 2.84
CA ARG A 104 5.87 -10.70 3.82
C ARG A 104 6.68 -11.98 3.56
N ALA A 105 7.71 -12.21 4.37
CA ALA A 105 8.41 -13.49 4.34
C ALA A 105 7.50 -14.55 4.93
N LYS A 106 7.23 -15.62 4.18
CA LYS A 106 6.51 -16.79 4.68
C LYS A 106 7.35 -17.41 5.80
N ARG A 107 6.82 -17.49 7.03
CA ARG A 107 7.50 -18.20 8.11
C ARG A 107 7.37 -19.71 7.88
N ALA A 108 8.41 -20.46 8.24
CA ALA A 108 8.40 -21.92 8.17
C ALA A 108 7.27 -22.56 9.01
N ASP A 109 6.78 -21.88 10.05
CA ASP A 109 5.68 -22.35 10.90
C ASP A 109 4.28 -22.20 10.30
N ASP A 110 4.11 -21.53 9.16
CA ASP A 110 2.81 -21.48 8.46
C ASP A 110 2.63 -22.72 7.54
N SER A 111 2.90 -23.91 8.10
CA SER A 111 2.74 -25.22 7.47
C SER A 111 1.27 -25.69 7.43
N ASN A 112 0.33 -24.76 7.24
CA ASN A 112 -1.02 -25.12 6.82
C ASN A 112 -1.11 -24.95 5.30
N PRO A 113 -1.38 -26.01 4.52
CA PRO A 113 -1.56 -25.92 3.09
C PRO A 113 -2.95 -25.33 2.78
N SER A 114 -3.28 -24.15 3.31
CA SER A 114 -4.49 -23.44 2.93
C SER A 114 -4.23 -22.71 1.62
N SER A 115 -4.40 -23.46 0.53
CA SER A 115 -4.63 -22.99 -0.82
C SER A 115 -3.73 -21.83 -1.28
N SER A 116 -2.56 -22.16 -1.83
CA SER A 116 -2.06 -21.39 -2.97
C SER A 116 -3.08 -21.56 -4.10
N LYS A 117 -4.20 -20.81 -4.04
CA LYS A 117 -5.00 -20.62 -5.23
C LYS A 117 -4.06 -19.95 -6.22
N LYS A 118 -3.57 -20.73 -7.18
CA LYS A 118 -2.82 -20.25 -8.33
C LYS A 118 -3.53 -18.97 -8.76
N LYS A 119 -2.80 -17.84 -8.84
CA LYS A 119 -3.27 -16.71 -9.64
C LYS A 119 -3.77 -17.33 -10.95
N VAL A 120 -4.96 -16.95 -11.38
CA VAL A 120 -5.47 -17.35 -12.70
C VAL A 120 -4.33 -17.21 -13.72
N PRO A 121 -4.04 -18.23 -14.55
CA PRO A 121 -2.79 -18.33 -15.32
C PRO A 121 -2.58 -17.24 -16.39
N PHE A 122 -3.47 -16.23 -16.46
CA PHE A 122 -3.47 -15.17 -17.46
C PHE A 122 -2.98 -13.79 -16.97
N LEU A 123 -2.76 -13.60 -15.67
CA LEU A 123 -2.28 -12.33 -15.12
C LEU A 123 -0.77 -12.40 -14.82
N ASN A 124 0.02 -12.27 -15.88
CA ASN A 124 1.45 -11.97 -15.76
C ASN A 124 1.62 -10.48 -15.47
N LEU A 125 2.73 -10.08 -14.84
CA LEU A 125 3.05 -8.67 -14.58
C LEU A 125 2.90 -7.80 -15.84
N GLY A 126 3.26 -8.33 -17.01
CA GLY A 126 3.09 -7.65 -18.29
C GLY A 126 1.63 -7.39 -18.69
N THR A 127 0.70 -8.32 -18.42
CA THR A 127 -0.72 -8.11 -18.72
C THR A 127 -1.37 -7.15 -17.73
N GLU A 128 -0.97 -7.17 -16.45
CA GLU A 128 -1.40 -6.18 -15.44
C GLU A 128 -0.92 -4.76 -15.82
N ILE A 129 0.33 -4.59 -16.26
CA ILE A 129 0.88 -3.31 -16.74
C ILE A 129 0.15 -2.82 -18.00
N LEU A 130 -0.13 -3.72 -18.95
CA LEU A 130 -0.87 -3.37 -20.16
C LEU A 130 -2.29 -2.91 -19.82
N ALA A 131 -3.00 -3.65 -18.96
CA ALA A 131 -4.34 -3.28 -18.51
C ALA A 131 -4.34 -1.91 -17.82
N LEU A 132 -3.39 -1.68 -16.90
CA LEU A 132 -3.22 -0.39 -16.24
C LEU A 132 -3.00 0.76 -17.24
N SER A 133 -2.16 0.53 -18.24
CA SER A 133 -1.86 1.52 -19.28
C SER A 133 -3.10 1.84 -20.15
N VAL A 134 -3.90 0.82 -20.48
CA VAL A 134 -5.15 1.00 -21.24
C VAL A 134 -6.16 1.79 -20.43
N LEU A 135 -6.38 1.48 -19.15
CA LEU A 135 -7.31 2.22 -18.30
C LEU A 135 -6.88 3.69 -18.14
N LEU A 136 -5.60 3.94 -17.87
CA LEU A 136 -5.08 5.32 -17.80
C LEU A 136 -5.27 6.08 -19.12
N ALA A 137 -5.11 5.42 -20.27
CA ALA A 137 -5.38 6.03 -21.57
C ALA A 137 -6.88 6.31 -21.79
N LEU A 138 -7.77 5.42 -21.34
CA LEU A 138 -9.21 5.62 -21.39
C LEU A 138 -9.65 6.78 -20.49
N ALA A 139 -9.17 6.83 -19.25
CA ALA A 139 -9.37 7.95 -18.34
C ALA A 139 -8.90 9.27 -18.97
N ALA A 140 -7.70 9.29 -19.55
CA ALA A 140 -7.15 10.46 -20.21
C ALA A 140 -7.98 10.94 -21.41
N LYS A 141 -8.65 10.03 -22.13
CA LYS A 141 -9.45 10.35 -23.31
C LYS A 141 -10.86 10.82 -22.95
N TYR A 142 -11.49 10.13 -22.00
CA TYR A 142 -12.90 10.33 -21.69
C TYR A 142 -13.17 11.19 -20.44
N ARG A 143 -12.14 11.75 -19.81
CA ARG A 143 -12.27 12.55 -18.59
C ARG A 143 -13.40 13.60 -18.64
N GLU A 144 -13.42 14.42 -19.69
CA GLU A 144 -14.38 15.54 -19.83
C GLU A 144 -15.76 15.10 -20.35
N THR A 145 -15.87 13.90 -20.91
CA THR A 145 -17.08 13.43 -21.62
C THR A 145 -17.81 12.31 -20.88
N ALA A 146 -17.11 11.56 -20.03
CA ALA A 146 -17.69 10.46 -19.27
C ALA A 146 -18.48 10.98 -18.06
N HIS A 147 -19.52 10.24 -17.71
CA HIS A 147 -20.24 10.48 -16.46
C HIS A 147 -19.31 10.29 -15.25
N PRO A 148 -19.35 11.14 -14.21
CA PRO A 148 -18.45 11.08 -13.06
C PRO A 148 -18.37 9.70 -12.39
N LEU A 149 -19.49 8.97 -12.31
CA LEU A 149 -19.51 7.60 -11.76
C LEU A 149 -18.70 6.61 -12.60
N VAL A 150 -18.70 6.73 -13.93
CA VAL A 150 -17.91 5.85 -14.80
C VAL A 150 -16.42 6.14 -14.61
N LEU A 151 -16.06 7.41 -14.49
CA LEU A 151 -14.69 7.82 -14.25
C LEU A 151 -14.18 7.34 -12.88
N GLN A 152 -15.01 7.43 -11.83
CA GLN A 152 -14.67 6.87 -10.50
C GLN A 152 -14.54 5.34 -10.53
N ALA A 153 -15.38 4.64 -11.29
CA ALA A 153 -15.26 3.19 -11.46
C ALA A 153 -13.95 2.81 -12.18
N ASP A 154 -13.55 3.57 -13.21
CA ASP A 154 -12.27 3.39 -13.88
C ASP A 154 -11.09 3.63 -12.93
N TYR A 155 -11.10 4.74 -12.17
CA TYR A 155 -10.08 5.01 -11.16
C TYR A 155 -10.00 3.95 -10.06
N CYS A 156 -11.14 3.36 -9.70
CA CYS A 156 -11.15 2.20 -8.81
C CYS A 156 -10.33 1.04 -9.40
N CYS A 157 -10.59 0.66 -10.65
CA CYS A 157 -9.83 -0.37 -11.35
C CYS A 157 -8.33 -0.02 -11.46
N VAL A 158 -8.01 1.24 -11.78
CA VAL A 158 -6.62 1.75 -11.85
C VAL A 158 -5.90 1.58 -10.52
N ILE A 159 -6.49 1.99 -9.39
CA ILE A 159 -5.85 1.87 -8.07
C ILE A 159 -5.63 0.41 -7.69
N PHE A 160 -6.62 -0.46 -7.91
CA PHE A 160 -6.48 -1.89 -7.63
C PHE A 160 -5.34 -2.52 -8.44
N LEU A 161 -5.30 -2.27 -9.75
CA LEU A 161 -4.24 -2.78 -10.63
C LEU A 161 -2.88 -2.17 -10.28
N LEU A 162 -2.83 -0.89 -9.91
CA LEU A 162 -1.59 -0.23 -9.51
C LEU A 162 -0.99 -0.88 -8.26
N VAL A 163 -1.80 -1.17 -7.24
CA VAL A 163 -1.33 -1.88 -6.04
C VAL A 163 -0.81 -3.28 -6.38
N ASP A 164 -1.53 -4.01 -7.24
CA ASP A 164 -1.12 -5.34 -7.67
C ASP A 164 0.20 -5.32 -8.45
N VAL A 165 0.35 -4.40 -9.42
CA VAL A 165 1.60 -4.20 -10.20
C VAL A 165 2.76 -3.84 -9.29
N LEU A 166 2.58 -2.89 -8.36
CA LEU A 166 3.65 -2.46 -7.43
C LEU A 166 4.14 -3.61 -6.56
N VAL A 167 3.23 -4.45 -6.08
CA VAL A 167 3.59 -5.59 -5.23
C VAL A 167 4.17 -6.73 -6.06
N ALA A 168 3.65 -7.00 -7.25
CA ALA A 168 4.22 -7.99 -8.17
C ALA A 168 5.64 -7.61 -8.63
N PHE A 169 5.88 -6.33 -8.93
CA PHE A 169 7.20 -5.81 -9.23
C PHE A 169 8.15 -5.95 -8.03
N SER A 170 7.72 -5.49 -6.85
CA SER A 170 8.47 -5.66 -5.60
C SER A 170 8.80 -7.13 -5.35
N SER A 171 7.87 -8.02 -5.70
CA SER A 171 8.05 -9.45 -5.50
C SER A 171 9.08 -10.07 -6.41
N SER A 172 9.09 -9.67 -7.67
CA SER A 172 10.12 -10.08 -8.62
C SER A 172 11.51 -9.61 -8.19
N VAL A 173 11.64 -8.36 -7.70
CA VAL A 173 12.91 -7.81 -7.20
C VAL A 173 13.44 -8.62 -6.01
N VAL A 174 12.57 -8.91 -5.03
CA VAL A 174 12.96 -9.68 -3.84
C VAL A 174 13.33 -11.11 -4.18
N ARG A 175 12.56 -11.75 -5.08
CA ARG A 175 12.87 -13.10 -5.55
C ARG A 175 14.24 -13.14 -6.24
N ALA A 176 14.55 -12.13 -7.05
CA ALA A 176 15.85 -12.02 -7.72
C ALA A 176 17.01 -11.77 -6.75
N MET A 177 16.80 -10.95 -5.70
CA MET A 177 17.86 -10.58 -4.76
C MET A 177 18.07 -11.57 -3.61
N VAL A 178 17.00 -12.23 -3.15
CA VAL A 178 16.99 -13.00 -1.89
C VAL A 178 16.45 -14.43 -2.07
N GLY A 179 15.81 -14.73 -3.19
CA GLY A 179 15.20 -16.05 -3.42
C GLY A 179 13.95 -16.32 -2.57
N LEU A 180 13.43 -15.32 -1.84
CA LEU A 180 12.23 -15.48 -1.01
C LEU A 180 10.96 -15.32 -1.83
N GLU A 181 9.99 -16.22 -1.62
CA GLU A 181 8.64 -16.07 -2.13
C GLU A 181 7.82 -15.12 -1.27
N LEU A 182 7.04 -14.27 -1.93
CA LEU A 182 6.21 -13.25 -1.31
C LEU A 182 4.74 -13.62 -1.34
N GLU A 183 4.04 -13.32 -0.26
CA GLU A 183 2.59 -13.46 -0.22
C GLU A 183 1.91 -12.43 -1.14
N PRO A 184 0.81 -12.80 -1.82
CA PRO A 184 0.06 -11.87 -2.64
C PRO A 184 -0.53 -10.70 -1.83
N PRO A 185 -0.68 -9.51 -2.44
CA PRO A 185 -1.17 -8.31 -1.75
C PRO A 185 -2.62 -8.40 -1.31
N SER A 186 -3.44 -9.13 -2.05
CA SER A 186 -4.87 -9.30 -1.81
C SER A 186 -5.30 -10.76 -2.03
N ASN A 187 -6.40 -11.16 -1.40
CA ASN A 187 -6.98 -12.50 -1.54
C ASN A 187 -8.45 -12.40 -1.95
N ALA A 188 -8.68 -12.15 -3.25
CA ALA A 188 -10.01 -12.01 -3.84
C ALA A 188 -10.95 -11.11 -3.01
N PRO A 189 -10.68 -9.80 -2.91
CA PRO A 189 -11.43 -8.88 -2.05
C PRO A 189 -12.92 -8.79 -2.40
N TYR A 190 -13.28 -9.01 -3.67
CA TYR A 190 -14.66 -9.05 -4.15
C TYR A 190 -15.47 -10.24 -3.61
N ALA A 191 -14.82 -11.28 -3.08
CA ALA A 191 -15.49 -12.45 -2.49
C ALA A 191 -15.72 -12.31 -0.97
N SER A 192 -15.71 -11.08 -0.46
CA SER A 192 -15.88 -10.80 0.98
C SER A 192 -17.35 -10.93 1.40
N THR A 193 -17.62 -11.68 2.45
CA THR A 193 -18.97 -11.83 3.03
C THR A 193 -19.22 -10.91 4.22
N SER A 194 -18.20 -10.17 4.68
CA SER A 194 -18.32 -9.20 5.77
C SER A 194 -17.23 -8.14 5.70
N LEU A 195 -17.44 -6.99 6.37
CA LEU A 195 -16.44 -5.92 6.40
C LEU A 195 -15.19 -6.36 7.16
N GLN A 196 -15.37 -7.17 8.21
CA GLN A 196 -14.25 -7.79 8.91
C GLN A 196 -13.42 -8.70 8.01
N ASP A 197 -14.06 -9.47 7.11
CA ASP A 197 -13.39 -10.35 6.16
C ASP A 197 -12.65 -9.56 5.08
N PHE A 198 -13.30 -8.52 4.54
CA PHE A 198 -12.71 -7.61 3.56
C PHE A 198 -11.42 -6.96 4.10
N TRP A 199 -11.51 -6.19 5.19
CA TRP A 199 -10.38 -5.44 5.74
C TRP A 199 -9.36 -6.33 6.47
N GLY A 200 -9.79 -7.46 7.02
CA GLY A 200 -8.94 -8.29 7.88
C GLY A 200 -8.15 -9.39 7.17
N LYS A 201 -8.67 -9.90 6.04
CA LYS A 201 -8.16 -11.14 5.41
C LYS A 201 -8.01 -11.07 3.89
N ARG A 202 -8.54 -10.04 3.22
CA ARG A 202 -8.60 -10.04 1.75
C ARG A 202 -8.04 -8.80 1.10
N TRP A 203 -8.20 -7.63 1.72
CA TRP A 203 -7.68 -6.37 1.19
C TRP A 203 -6.32 -6.02 1.80
N ASN A 204 -5.37 -5.64 0.93
CA ASN A 204 -4.03 -5.11 1.24
C ASN A 204 -3.39 -5.75 2.48
N LEU A 205 -3.10 -7.04 2.39
CA LEU A 205 -2.62 -7.86 3.51
C LEU A 205 -1.30 -7.37 4.09
N THR A 206 -0.45 -6.73 3.29
CA THR A 206 0.81 -6.13 3.76
C THR A 206 0.54 -4.97 4.72
N VAL A 207 -0.35 -4.05 4.36
CA VAL A 207 -0.74 -2.93 5.22
C VAL A 207 -1.51 -3.45 6.45
N THR A 208 -2.47 -4.37 6.24
CA THR A 208 -3.25 -4.97 7.33
C THR A 208 -2.37 -5.66 8.36
N ASN A 209 -1.36 -6.42 7.94
CA ASN A 209 -0.42 -7.05 8.86
C ASN A 209 0.48 -6.02 9.57
N THR A 210 0.93 -5.00 8.83
CA THR A 210 1.74 -3.92 9.40
C THR A 210 0.98 -3.19 10.50
N LEU A 211 -0.26 -2.79 10.25
CA LEU A 211 -1.15 -2.17 11.24
C LEU A 211 -1.50 -3.12 12.40
N ARG A 212 -1.69 -4.41 12.11
CA ARG A 212 -1.96 -5.42 13.14
C ARG A 212 -0.82 -5.52 14.16
N LEU A 213 0.42 -5.47 13.68
CA LEU A 213 1.61 -5.56 14.53
C LEU A 213 1.95 -4.22 15.20
N SER A 214 1.90 -3.12 14.46
CA SER A 214 2.33 -1.79 14.94
C SER A 214 1.30 -1.05 15.78
N VAL A 215 0.00 -1.27 15.55
CA VAL A 215 -1.09 -0.53 16.20
C VAL A 215 -2.00 -1.47 16.98
N TYR A 216 -2.65 -2.43 16.31
CA TYR A 216 -3.71 -3.24 16.93
C TYR A 216 -3.23 -4.01 18.16
N LYS A 217 -2.13 -4.78 18.04
CA LYS A 217 -1.61 -5.59 19.15
C LYS A 217 -1.16 -4.73 20.35
N PRO A 218 -0.32 -3.67 20.17
CA PRO A 218 0.05 -2.78 21.27
C PRO A 218 -1.15 -2.12 21.94
N VAL A 219 -2.06 -1.51 21.16
CA VAL A 219 -3.24 -0.81 21.70
C VAL A 219 -4.16 -1.78 22.43
N ARG A 220 -4.38 -2.99 21.90
CA ARG A 220 -5.16 -4.02 22.59
C ARG A 220 -4.52 -4.43 23.92
N SER A 221 -3.19 -4.59 23.95
CA SER A 221 -2.47 -4.97 25.16
C SER A 221 -2.63 -3.93 26.26
N VAL A 222 -2.46 -2.65 25.93
CA VAL A 222 -2.65 -1.54 26.87
C VAL A 222 -4.11 -1.43 27.30
N SER A 223 -5.04 -1.53 26.34
CA SER A 223 -6.48 -1.42 26.60
C SER A 223 -7.03 -2.57 27.43
N ALA A 224 -6.41 -3.75 27.38
CA ALA A 224 -6.80 -4.89 28.21
C ALA A 224 -6.61 -4.62 29.70
N GLY A 225 -5.62 -3.81 30.08
CA GLY A 225 -5.42 -3.38 31.46
C GLY A 225 -6.47 -2.38 31.96
N VAL A 226 -7.09 -1.60 31.06
CA VAL A 226 -8.02 -0.52 31.42
C VAL A 226 -9.49 -0.94 31.30
N VAL A 227 -9.86 -1.55 30.16
CA VAL A 227 -11.27 -1.85 29.81
C VAL A 227 -11.57 -3.37 29.89
N GLY A 228 -10.57 -4.16 30.27
CA GLY A 228 -10.64 -5.61 30.34
C GLY A 228 -10.48 -6.30 28.97
N ASN A 229 -9.98 -7.54 29.00
CA ASN A 229 -9.64 -8.31 27.80
C ASN A 229 -10.83 -8.52 26.83
N ARG A 230 -12.06 -8.51 27.35
CA ARG A 230 -13.29 -8.67 26.56
C ARG A 230 -13.51 -7.49 25.60
N TRP A 231 -13.27 -6.27 26.07
CA TRP A 231 -13.56 -5.03 25.33
C TRP A 231 -12.33 -4.39 24.72
N ALA A 232 -11.12 -4.82 25.09
CA ALA A 232 -9.84 -4.34 24.55
C ALA A 232 -9.73 -4.36 23.02
N ALA A 233 -10.52 -5.20 22.33
CA ALA A 233 -10.56 -5.23 20.87
C ALA A 233 -11.17 -3.96 20.26
N LEU A 234 -12.17 -3.34 20.91
CA LEU A 234 -12.85 -2.15 20.40
C LEU A 234 -11.92 -0.94 20.22
N PRO A 235 -11.20 -0.47 21.26
CA PRO A 235 -10.27 0.65 21.10
C PRO A 235 -9.11 0.29 20.15
N ALA A 236 -8.70 -0.98 20.10
CA ALA A 236 -7.68 -1.43 19.16
C ALA A 236 -8.15 -1.35 17.69
N PHE A 237 -9.40 -1.73 17.40
CA PHE A 237 -9.98 -1.58 16.06
C PHE A 237 -10.11 -0.10 15.68
N PHE A 238 -10.67 0.72 16.58
CA PHE A 238 -10.80 2.16 16.35
C PHE A 238 -9.45 2.82 16.05
N ALA A 239 -8.44 2.60 16.89
CA ALA A 239 -7.09 3.14 16.69
C ALA A 239 -6.46 2.65 15.38
N THR A 240 -6.68 1.39 15.00
CA THR A 240 -6.16 0.83 13.75
C THR A 240 -6.75 1.53 12.53
N PHE A 241 -8.07 1.72 12.51
CA PHE A 241 -8.74 2.42 11.40
C PHE A 241 -8.42 3.91 11.39
N LEU A 242 -8.28 4.55 12.55
CA LEU A 242 -7.85 5.94 12.65
C LEU A 242 -6.45 6.15 12.07
N VAL A 243 -5.47 5.34 12.49
CA VAL A 243 -4.10 5.43 11.95
C VAL A 243 -4.09 5.13 10.45
N SER A 244 -4.88 4.15 9.98
CA SER A 244 -5.04 3.89 8.55
C SER A 244 -5.59 5.12 7.81
N GLY A 245 -6.62 5.77 8.35
CA GLY A 245 -7.22 6.98 7.77
C GLY A 245 -6.22 8.13 7.68
N LEU A 246 -5.49 8.41 8.77
CA LEU A 246 -4.45 9.44 8.81
C LEU A 246 -3.34 9.17 7.79
N MET A 247 -2.92 7.92 7.61
CA MET A 247 -1.91 7.57 6.61
C MET A 247 -2.42 7.76 5.18
N HIS A 248 -3.69 7.50 4.90
CA HIS A 248 -4.27 7.78 3.58
C HIS A 248 -4.44 9.28 3.36
N GLU A 249 -4.82 10.05 4.37
CA GLU A 249 -4.85 11.51 4.31
C GLU A 249 -3.46 12.06 3.98
N LEU A 250 -2.41 11.51 4.60
CA LEU A 250 -1.02 11.87 4.32
C LEU A 250 -0.60 11.51 2.89
N ILE A 251 -1.00 10.35 2.37
CA ILE A 251 -0.78 9.98 0.96
C ILE A 251 -1.44 10.99 0.04
N TYR A 252 -2.70 11.36 0.31
CA TYR A 252 -3.44 12.32 -0.50
C TYR A 252 -2.77 13.69 -0.45
N TYR A 253 -2.33 14.13 0.73
CA TYR A 253 -1.58 15.37 0.92
C TYR A 253 -0.28 15.38 0.10
N TYR A 254 0.51 14.30 0.11
CA TYR A 254 1.76 14.27 -0.66
C TYR A 254 1.56 14.16 -2.17
N VAL A 255 0.58 13.38 -2.60
CA VAL A 255 0.24 13.19 -4.01
C VAL A 255 -0.34 14.47 -4.61
N SER A 256 -1.33 15.09 -3.95
CA SER A 256 -2.02 16.29 -4.46
C SER A 256 -1.32 17.61 -4.12
N ARG A 257 -0.56 17.67 -3.01
CA ARG A 257 -0.10 18.92 -2.37
C ARG A 257 -1.23 19.89 -1.99
N ALA A 258 -2.47 19.41 -1.98
CA ALA A 258 -3.64 20.17 -1.54
C ALA A 258 -3.83 20.01 -0.02
N LYS A 259 -4.60 20.92 0.58
CA LYS A 259 -4.95 20.83 2.02
C LYS A 259 -5.74 19.54 2.29
N PRO A 260 -5.50 18.86 3.43
CA PRO A 260 -6.25 17.66 3.79
C PRO A 260 -7.72 17.98 3.97
N SER A 261 -8.58 17.17 3.35
CA SER A 261 -10.04 17.33 3.37
C SER A 261 -10.69 16.58 4.54
N TRP A 262 -9.96 15.61 5.10
CA TRP A 262 -10.42 14.68 6.13
C TRP A 262 -11.55 13.73 5.69
N GLU A 263 -12.06 13.85 4.45
CA GLU A 263 -13.08 12.96 3.88
C GLU A 263 -12.59 11.50 3.87
N VAL A 264 -11.31 11.29 3.50
CA VAL A 264 -10.69 9.95 3.46
C VAL A 264 -10.48 9.40 4.87
N THR A 265 -10.09 10.24 5.82
CA THR A 265 -10.00 9.83 7.24
C THR A 265 -11.36 9.36 7.75
N TRP A 266 -12.44 10.08 7.43
CA TRP A 266 -13.81 9.71 7.78
C TRP A 266 -14.27 8.40 7.14
N PHE A 267 -13.85 8.12 5.89
CA PHE A 267 -14.09 6.82 5.26
C PHE A 267 -13.56 5.69 6.15
N PHE A 268 -12.30 5.74 6.59
CA PHE A 268 -11.74 4.68 7.43
C PHE A 268 -12.39 4.63 8.82
N ILE A 269 -12.71 5.77 9.44
CA ILE A 269 -13.39 5.79 10.74
C ILE A 269 -14.78 5.15 10.63
N LEU A 270 -15.56 5.50 9.61
CA LEU A 270 -16.88 4.91 9.35
C LEU A 270 -16.78 3.39 9.20
N HIS A 271 -15.86 2.91 8.35
CA HIS A 271 -15.61 1.48 8.19
C HIS A 271 -15.17 0.81 9.51
N GLY A 272 -14.34 1.47 10.31
CA GLY A 272 -13.92 0.98 11.62
C GLY A 272 -15.08 0.82 12.60
N ILE A 273 -15.96 1.81 12.67
CA ILE A 273 -17.18 1.75 13.50
C ILE A 273 -18.09 0.62 13.01
N CYS A 274 -18.32 0.48 11.71
CA CYS A 274 -19.12 -0.59 11.15
C CYS A 274 -18.54 -1.99 11.48
N VAL A 275 -17.23 -2.18 11.37
CA VAL A 275 -16.55 -3.43 11.77
C VAL A 275 -16.68 -3.70 13.27
N MET A 276 -16.61 -2.66 14.10
CA MET A 276 -16.82 -2.78 15.54
C MET A 276 -18.25 -3.19 15.89
N ILE A 277 -19.25 -2.58 15.24
CA ILE A 277 -20.67 -2.96 15.38
C ILE A 277 -20.85 -4.42 14.96
N GLU A 278 -20.28 -4.79 13.81
CA GLU A 278 -20.32 -6.17 13.31
C GLU A 278 -19.72 -7.17 14.32
N LEU A 279 -18.60 -6.81 14.94
CA LEU A 279 -17.96 -7.61 16.00
C LEU A 279 -18.86 -7.77 17.23
N VAL A 280 -19.51 -6.70 17.68
CA VAL A 280 -20.42 -6.73 18.84
C VAL A 280 -21.65 -7.59 18.54
N ILE A 281 -22.25 -7.43 17.35
CA ILE A 281 -23.40 -8.23 16.90
C ILE A 281 -23.02 -9.72 16.82
N LYS A 282 -21.90 -10.06 16.15
CA LYS A 282 -21.42 -11.45 16.03
C LYS A 282 -21.16 -12.09 17.40
N ARG A 283 -20.60 -11.34 18.34
CA ARG A 283 -20.39 -11.79 19.73
C ARG A 283 -21.72 -11.98 20.48
N GLY A 284 -22.66 -11.06 20.34
CA GLY A 284 -23.98 -11.14 20.98
C GLY A 284 -24.83 -12.30 20.48
N LEU A 285 -24.75 -12.60 19.18
CA LEU A 285 -25.46 -13.70 18.53
C LEU A 285 -24.81 -15.08 18.75
N LYS A 286 -23.70 -15.17 19.49
CA LYS A 286 -22.92 -16.41 19.74
C LYS A 286 -22.62 -17.22 18.46
N GLY A 287 -22.49 -16.56 17.31
CA GLY A 287 -22.27 -17.21 16.02
C GLY A 287 -23.43 -18.07 15.48
N LYS A 288 -24.63 -18.01 16.08
CA LYS A 288 -25.75 -18.90 15.71
C LYS A 288 -26.55 -18.46 14.48
N ARG A 289 -26.38 -17.23 14.00
CA ARG A 289 -27.19 -16.64 12.92
C ARG A 289 -26.26 -15.96 11.90
N GLU A 290 -25.52 -16.77 11.16
CA GLU A 290 -24.73 -16.27 10.05
C GLU A 290 -25.66 -15.98 8.87
N MET A 291 -25.58 -14.76 8.35
CA MET A 291 -26.38 -14.34 7.20
C MET A 291 -25.89 -15.06 5.94
N PRO A 292 -26.77 -15.56 5.07
CA PRO A 292 -26.35 -16.30 3.89
C PRO A 292 -25.39 -15.48 3.02
N TRP A 293 -24.36 -16.14 2.49
CA TRP A 293 -23.24 -15.50 1.77
C TRP A 293 -23.70 -14.66 0.56
N PHE A 294 -24.80 -15.05 -0.08
CA PHE A 294 -25.37 -14.35 -1.23
C PHE A 294 -26.08 -13.04 -0.87
N ILE A 295 -26.40 -12.82 0.41
CA ILE A 295 -26.95 -11.54 0.90
C ILE A 295 -25.83 -10.69 1.49
N SER A 296 -24.99 -11.31 2.32
CA SER A 296 -23.93 -10.60 3.04
C SER A 296 -22.80 -10.14 2.12
N GLY A 297 -22.50 -10.88 1.05
CA GLY A 297 -21.52 -10.51 0.03
C GLY A 297 -21.88 -9.22 -0.72
N PRO A 298 -23.02 -9.19 -1.45
CA PRO A 298 -23.47 -7.99 -2.16
C PRO A 298 -23.68 -6.80 -1.22
N LEU A 299 -24.19 -7.02 0.00
CA LEU A 299 -24.35 -5.94 0.98
C LEU A 299 -22.99 -5.34 1.39
N THR A 300 -22.00 -6.20 1.68
CA THR A 300 -20.65 -5.76 2.05
C THR A 300 -19.97 -5.02 0.91
N MET A 301 -20.00 -5.59 -0.29
CA MET A 301 -19.37 -4.98 -1.47
C MET A 301 -20.10 -3.70 -1.89
N GLY A 302 -21.44 -3.70 -1.87
CA GLY A 302 -22.24 -2.51 -2.13
C GLY A 302 -21.91 -1.39 -1.15
N PHE A 303 -21.82 -1.69 0.15
CA PHE A 303 -21.39 -0.72 1.15
C PHE A 303 -20.00 -0.15 0.83
N VAL A 304 -19.00 -1.01 0.60
CA VAL A 304 -17.63 -0.58 0.27
C VAL A 304 -17.59 0.28 -1.00
N ILE A 305 -18.34 -0.10 -2.05
CA ILE A 305 -18.41 0.65 -3.29
C ILE A 305 -19.04 2.02 -3.04
N ILE A 306 -20.23 2.07 -2.43
CA ILE A 306 -20.94 3.33 -2.16
C ILE A 306 -20.10 4.28 -1.32
N THR A 307 -19.50 3.80 -0.22
CA THR A 307 -18.66 4.65 0.63
C THR A 307 -17.37 5.08 -0.08
N SER A 308 -16.80 4.26 -0.97
CA SER A 308 -15.61 4.64 -1.75
C SER A 308 -15.92 5.76 -2.75
N PHE A 309 -17.05 5.65 -3.46
CA PHE A 309 -17.49 6.67 -4.42
C PHE A 309 -17.89 7.97 -3.72
N TRP A 310 -18.34 7.88 -2.46
CA TRP A 310 -18.75 9.05 -1.68
C TRP A 310 -17.59 9.78 -0.97
N LEU A 311 -16.67 9.05 -0.32
CA LEU A 311 -15.67 9.64 0.59
C LEU A 311 -14.22 9.43 0.16
N PHE A 312 -13.94 8.46 -0.72
CA PHE A 312 -12.57 8.10 -1.10
C PHE A 312 -12.14 8.78 -2.41
N PHE A 313 -12.91 8.61 -3.49
CA PHE A 313 -12.56 9.15 -4.81
C PHE A 313 -12.73 10.67 -4.96
N PRO A 314 -13.79 11.31 -4.42
CA PRO A 314 -14.02 12.74 -4.66
C PRO A 314 -12.86 13.65 -4.22
N PRO A 315 -12.19 13.46 -3.08
CA PRO A 315 -11.00 14.25 -2.71
C PRO A 315 -9.88 14.18 -3.74
N LEU A 316 -9.63 13.00 -4.32
CA LEU A 316 -8.57 12.81 -5.31
C LEU A 316 -8.85 13.67 -6.55
N MET A 317 -10.10 13.60 -7.04
CA MET A 317 -10.55 14.35 -8.22
C MET A 317 -10.61 15.87 -7.97
N LYS A 318 -11.16 16.30 -6.82
CA LYS A 318 -11.24 17.73 -6.45
C LYS A 318 -9.85 18.37 -6.32
N SER A 319 -8.85 17.59 -5.96
CA SER A 319 -7.48 18.06 -5.77
C SER A 319 -6.64 18.16 -7.05
N GLY A 320 -7.17 17.70 -8.20
CA GLY A 320 -6.45 17.62 -9.47
C GLY A 320 -5.34 16.56 -9.49
N ALA A 321 -5.30 15.67 -8.49
CA ALA A 321 -4.31 14.60 -8.44
C ALA A 321 -4.47 13.60 -9.60
N ASP A 322 -5.71 13.37 -10.04
CA ASP A 322 -6.04 12.59 -11.22
C ASP A 322 -5.44 13.21 -12.49
N GLU A 323 -5.57 14.52 -12.68
CA GLU A 323 -4.98 15.24 -13.82
C GLU A 323 -3.47 15.10 -13.85
N MET A 324 -2.80 15.33 -12.71
CA MET A 324 -1.34 15.19 -12.60
C MET A 324 -0.87 13.77 -12.93
N VAL A 325 -1.61 12.72 -12.51
CA VAL A 325 -1.29 11.33 -12.87
C VAL A 325 -1.41 11.11 -14.38
N LEU A 326 -2.49 11.62 -15.00
CA LEU A 326 -2.73 11.45 -16.43
C LEU A 326 -1.71 12.22 -17.27
N GLU A 327 -1.29 13.42 -16.85
CA GLU A 327 -0.22 14.19 -17.47
C GLU A 327 1.12 13.47 -17.41
N GLU A 328 1.50 12.95 -16.24
CA GLU A 328 2.75 12.20 -16.09
C GLU A 328 2.74 10.93 -16.95
N PHE A 329 1.60 10.23 -17.01
CA PHE A 329 1.42 9.07 -17.89
C PHE A 329 1.56 9.44 -19.38
N ARG A 330 0.93 10.52 -19.84
CA ARG A 330 1.08 11.00 -21.24
C ARG A 330 2.53 11.32 -21.57
N SER A 331 3.23 12.04 -20.67
CA SER A 331 4.65 12.38 -20.84
C SER A 331 5.54 11.13 -20.96
N LEU A 332 5.26 10.10 -20.16
CA LEU A 332 5.95 8.81 -20.26
C LEU A 332 5.69 8.16 -21.63
N CYS A 333 4.44 8.08 -22.08
CA CYS A 333 4.11 7.50 -23.38
C CYS A 333 4.81 8.25 -24.54
N GLU A 334 4.86 9.58 -24.51
CA GLU A 334 5.56 10.38 -25.51
C GLU A 334 7.07 10.14 -25.50
N SER A 335 7.69 10.07 -24.32
CA SER A 335 9.11 9.75 -24.21
C SER A 335 9.43 8.36 -24.76
N TRP A 336 8.57 7.37 -24.54
CA TRP A 336 8.73 6.02 -25.08
C TRP A 336 8.56 5.98 -26.59
N LYS A 337 7.55 6.68 -27.14
CA LYS A 337 7.36 6.82 -28.59
C LYS A 337 8.54 7.49 -29.26
N GLY A 338 9.08 8.57 -28.67
CA GLY A 338 10.27 9.25 -29.18
C GLY A 338 11.49 8.32 -29.23
N ARG A 339 11.73 7.54 -28.18
CA ARG A 339 12.85 6.56 -28.14
C ARG A 339 12.67 5.44 -29.17
N LEU A 340 11.47 4.91 -29.34
CA LEU A 340 11.17 3.90 -30.37
C LEU A 340 11.32 4.48 -31.78
N GLY A 341 10.89 5.72 -32.00
CA GLY A 341 11.07 6.45 -33.25
C GLY A 341 12.54 6.68 -33.60
N THR A 342 13.41 6.93 -32.60
CA THR A 342 14.87 7.03 -32.79
C THR A 342 15.59 5.70 -32.95
N LEU A 343 14.97 4.57 -32.55
CA LEU A 343 15.49 3.22 -32.79
C LEU A 343 15.07 2.66 -34.15
N SER A 344 13.98 3.19 -34.74
CA SER A 344 13.46 2.80 -36.05
C SER A 344 14.05 3.46 -37.31
N PRO A 345 14.96 4.49 -37.30
CA PRO A 345 15.50 5.04 -38.55
C PRO A 345 16.52 4.12 -39.23
N ASN A 346 17.07 3.13 -38.51
CA ASN A 346 18.13 2.24 -39.05
C ASN A 346 17.61 1.00 -39.79
N ILE A 347 16.29 0.90 -40.07
CA ILE A 347 15.70 -0.26 -40.77
C ILE A 347 15.10 0.12 -42.14
N LEU A 348 15.05 1.41 -42.50
CA LEU A 348 14.51 1.87 -43.78
C LEU A 348 15.45 2.86 -44.47
N SER A 349 16.66 2.41 -44.80
CA SER A 349 17.39 2.94 -45.95
C SER A 349 17.34 1.89 -47.07
N PRO A 350 16.45 2.02 -48.07
CA PRO A 350 16.60 1.22 -49.28
C PRO A 350 17.86 1.73 -49.99
N ASN A 351 18.89 0.89 -50.06
CA ASN A 351 19.98 1.07 -51.01
C ASN A 351 19.37 1.05 -52.42
N LEU A 352 19.12 2.24 -52.96
CA LEU A 352 18.97 2.46 -54.40
C LEU A 352 20.31 3.01 -54.88
N SER A 353 21.12 2.12 -55.43
CA SER A 353 22.22 2.43 -56.34
C SER A 353 22.05 1.56 -57.58
#